data_AF-A0AAE3AQH4-F1
#
_entry.id   AF-A0AAE3AQH4-F1
#
_cell.length_a   1.000
_cell.length_b   1.000
_cell.length_c   1.000
_cell.angle_alpha   90.00
_cell.angle_beta   90.00
_cell.angle_gamma   90.00
#
_symmetry.space_group_name_H-M   'P 1'
#
loop_
_entity.id
_entity.type
_entity.pdbx_description
1 polymer ?
#
loop_
_entity_poly.entity_id
_entity_poly.type
_entity_poly.pdbx_seq_one_letter_code
_entity_poly.pdbx_strand_id
1 'polypeptide(L)'
;MTGRGSIRHNNRSFSAANVDRSRSGQNVTFCNEDLKKVYHELFDEALAAYNAKKKKTRDKIPDYYEHIRQSKQEKLFHEAIFQIGNLTDCGCGSPGGKRAAAALKEFAESFQERNPHLRVFNMVLHMDEATPHLHVDFVPVATEQSRGLSTRVSMKQALKQQGFEGLGRKQTEWKAWMEREKEALTEIAQAHEFEIISLGGGRPHMELPEYRAAAQRLEAIQEQVTAAEQEIAALEKQRKALQGNVKLLKAVEKVKPDLDAIQPEKTLTGAVKGVTVEQVKELKAAVIRGAAAEQKVRELKVENQQLQQKIPSTKEKLKEAQERQRLENENRQLKVQVEYLEEDLSRERGFSARLREGIGAVLDFLDRHLPEQFRPLVEKARELLPVPEVQQPEREQERGHTWGGMEL
;
A
#
# COMPACT_ATOMS: atom_id res chain seq x y z
N MET A 1 10.85 -10.24 0.62
CA MET A 1 9.71 -10.73 1.45
C MET A 1 9.77 -12.25 1.43
N THR A 2 9.43 -12.96 2.51
CA THR A 2 9.35 -14.43 2.52
C THR A 2 7.94 -14.96 2.37
N GLY A 3 7.63 -15.53 1.20
CA GLY A 3 6.47 -16.40 1.04
C GLY A 3 6.64 -17.70 1.83
N ARG A 4 5.60 -18.54 1.86
CA ARG A 4 5.77 -19.95 2.30
C ARG A 4 6.70 -20.73 1.36
N GLY A 5 7.03 -20.19 0.18
CA GLY A 5 7.83 -20.84 -0.84
C GLY A 5 7.07 -22.00 -1.46
N SER A 6 6.97 -22.06 -2.78
CA SER A 6 6.43 -23.24 -3.45
C SER A 6 7.37 -23.66 -4.57
N ILE A 7 8.31 -24.54 -4.23
CA ILE A 7 9.26 -25.12 -5.20
C ILE A 7 8.50 -25.71 -6.41
N ARG A 8 7.32 -26.32 -6.16
CA ARG A 8 6.46 -26.87 -7.22
C ARG A 8 5.88 -25.80 -8.13
N HIS A 9 5.58 -24.60 -7.61
CA HIS A 9 5.12 -23.48 -8.42
C HIS A 9 6.28 -22.89 -9.21
N ASN A 10 7.41 -22.66 -8.54
CA ASN A 10 8.61 -22.06 -9.11
C ASN A 10 9.15 -22.90 -10.29
N ASN A 11 9.10 -24.23 -10.15
CA ASN A 11 9.53 -25.17 -11.19
C ASN A 11 8.40 -25.64 -12.12
N ARG A 12 7.25 -24.95 -12.12
CA ARG A 12 6.10 -25.23 -12.98
C ARG A 12 5.64 -26.70 -12.96
N SER A 13 5.80 -27.37 -11.82
CA SER A 13 5.36 -28.76 -11.60
C SER A 13 3.84 -28.88 -11.46
N PHE A 14 3.12 -27.75 -11.42
CA PHE A 14 1.69 -27.65 -11.62
C PHE A 14 1.35 -26.30 -12.27
N SER A 15 0.18 -26.21 -12.90
CA SER A 15 -0.28 -24.98 -13.55
C SER A 15 -1.18 -24.19 -12.61
N ALA A 16 -0.78 -22.96 -12.29
CA ALA A 16 -1.63 -22.00 -11.60
C ALA A 16 -2.42 -21.13 -12.61
N ALA A 17 -3.53 -20.52 -12.17
CA ALA A 17 -4.42 -19.75 -13.06
C ALA A 17 -3.79 -18.46 -13.60
N ASN A 18 -2.75 -17.96 -12.95
CA ASN A 18 -1.98 -16.77 -13.32
C ASN A 18 -0.84 -17.04 -14.33
N VAL A 19 -0.63 -18.29 -14.74
CA VAL A 19 0.46 -18.69 -15.61
C VAL A 19 -0.02 -18.84 -17.06
N ASP A 20 0.61 -18.11 -17.97
CA ASP A 20 0.46 -18.28 -19.41
C ASP A 20 1.43 -19.34 -19.94
N ARG A 21 0.92 -20.56 -20.13
CA ARG A 21 1.71 -21.72 -20.56
C ARG A 21 2.45 -21.51 -21.88
N SER A 22 1.95 -20.64 -22.75
CA SER A 22 2.62 -20.38 -24.04
C SER A 22 3.97 -19.69 -23.86
N ARG A 23 4.18 -19.03 -22.69
CA ARG A 23 5.39 -18.30 -22.35
C ARG A 23 6.30 -19.02 -21.36
N SER A 24 5.90 -20.16 -20.79
CA SER A 24 6.71 -20.86 -19.77
C SER A 24 8.09 -21.30 -20.28
N GLY A 25 8.25 -21.49 -21.60
CA GLY A 25 9.57 -21.73 -22.22
C GLY A 25 10.52 -20.51 -22.19
N GLN A 26 10.03 -19.33 -21.80
CA GLN A 26 10.82 -18.11 -21.64
C GLN A 26 11.34 -17.93 -20.20
N ASN A 27 10.90 -18.77 -19.26
CA ASN A 27 11.42 -18.77 -17.89
C ASN A 27 12.90 -19.17 -17.90
N VAL A 28 13.67 -18.64 -16.96
CA VAL A 28 15.09 -18.95 -16.82
C VAL A 28 15.35 -19.57 -15.46
N THR A 29 15.86 -20.79 -15.44
CA THR A 29 16.31 -21.47 -14.23
C THR A 29 17.81 -21.32 -14.08
N PHE A 30 18.25 -20.65 -13.01
CA PHE A 30 19.66 -20.47 -12.69
C PHE A 30 20.19 -21.59 -11.79
N CYS A 31 19.33 -22.08 -10.89
CA CYS A 31 19.64 -23.17 -9.97
C CYS A 31 18.36 -23.98 -9.72
N ASN A 32 18.50 -25.31 -9.62
CA ASN A 32 17.42 -26.24 -9.27
C ASN A 32 18.03 -27.55 -8.73
N GLU A 33 18.39 -27.51 -7.46
CA GLU A 33 18.97 -28.62 -6.72
C GLU A 33 17.94 -29.27 -5.79
N ASP A 34 18.11 -30.58 -5.53
CA ASP A 34 17.29 -31.28 -4.54
C ASP A 34 17.61 -30.76 -3.13
N LEU A 35 16.62 -30.16 -2.47
CA LEU A 35 16.79 -29.56 -1.15
C LEU A 35 17.30 -30.57 -0.10
N LYS A 36 16.84 -31.82 -0.15
CA LYS A 36 17.27 -32.83 0.82
C LYS A 36 18.75 -33.17 0.61
N LYS A 37 19.20 -33.31 -0.63
CA LYS A 37 20.62 -33.48 -0.96
C LYS A 37 21.47 -32.31 -0.48
N VAL A 38 21.02 -31.07 -0.71
CA VAL A 38 21.70 -29.85 -0.21
C VAL A 38 21.85 -29.88 1.31
N TYR A 39 20.85 -30.35 2.05
CA TYR A 39 20.95 -30.52 3.50
C TYR A 39 22.05 -31.50 3.91
N HIS A 40 22.15 -32.65 3.24
CA HIS A 40 23.20 -33.63 3.51
C HIS A 40 24.60 -33.06 3.22
N GLU A 41 24.75 -32.35 2.10
CA GLU A 41 26.01 -31.69 1.72
C GLU A 41 26.43 -30.61 2.74
N LEU A 42 25.48 -29.85 3.29
CA LEU A 42 25.77 -28.75 4.21
C LEU A 42 25.99 -29.17 5.66
N PHE A 43 25.28 -30.20 6.15
CA PHE A 43 25.13 -30.42 7.59
C PHE A 43 25.61 -31.78 8.09
N ASP A 44 25.81 -32.79 7.23
CA ASP A 44 26.10 -34.16 7.70
C ASP A 44 27.40 -34.27 8.49
N GLU A 45 28.45 -33.55 8.09
CA GLU A 45 29.72 -33.53 8.82
C GLU A 45 29.56 -32.97 10.24
N ALA A 46 28.91 -31.80 10.35
CA ALA A 46 28.63 -31.17 11.64
C ALA A 46 27.67 -32.01 12.51
N LEU A 47 26.70 -32.67 11.88
CA LEU A 47 25.77 -33.59 12.54
C LEU A 47 26.49 -34.82 13.10
N ALA A 48 27.39 -35.43 12.32
CA ALA A 48 28.20 -36.56 12.77
C ALA A 48 29.06 -36.19 13.98
N ALA A 49 29.75 -35.05 13.91
CA ALA A 49 30.56 -34.52 15.01
C ALA A 49 29.72 -34.21 16.27
N TYR A 50 28.51 -33.68 16.10
CA TYR A 50 27.57 -33.42 17.20
C TYR A 50 27.11 -34.73 17.85
N ASN A 51 26.68 -35.71 17.05
CA ASN A 51 26.17 -37.00 17.52
C ASN A 51 27.26 -37.84 18.20
N ALA A 52 28.52 -37.75 17.76
CA ALA A 52 29.65 -38.42 18.39
C ALA A 52 29.83 -38.00 19.87
N LYS A 53 29.47 -36.76 20.22
CA LYS A 53 29.54 -36.24 21.60
C LYS A 53 28.36 -36.68 22.48
N LYS A 54 27.36 -37.39 21.94
CA LYS A 54 26.15 -37.79 22.67
C LYS A 54 26.22 -39.23 23.18
N LYS A 55 25.98 -39.39 24.48
CA LYS A 55 25.99 -40.71 25.14
C LYS A 55 24.70 -41.51 24.93
N LYS A 56 23.53 -40.86 24.92
CA LYS A 56 22.22 -41.54 24.78
C LYS A 56 21.69 -41.41 23.36
N THR A 57 21.16 -42.49 22.81
CA THR A 57 20.59 -42.51 21.45
C THR A 57 19.46 -41.50 21.27
N ARG A 58 18.63 -41.28 22.29
CA ARG A 58 17.54 -40.28 22.27
C ARG A 58 18.02 -38.83 22.13
N ASP A 59 19.29 -38.56 22.44
CA ASP A 59 19.88 -37.21 22.36
C ASP A 59 20.58 -36.97 21.00
N LYS A 60 20.68 -38.02 20.15
CA LYS A 60 21.23 -37.93 18.80
C LYS A 60 20.14 -37.52 17.82
N ILE A 61 20.54 -36.76 16.80
CA ILE A 61 19.66 -36.38 15.69
C ILE A 61 19.95 -37.35 14.53
N PRO A 62 18.99 -38.19 14.11
CA PRO A 62 19.25 -39.17 13.04
C PRO A 62 19.47 -38.52 11.67
N ASP A 63 18.64 -37.53 11.34
CA ASP A 63 18.63 -36.85 10.05
C ASP A 63 18.27 -35.38 10.31
N TYR A 64 19.14 -34.46 9.88
CA TYR A 64 18.96 -33.04 10.20
C TYR A 64 17.89 -32.37 9.33
N TYR A 65 17.69 -32.82 8.09
CA TYR A 65 16.59 -32.35 7.26
C TYR A 65 15.23 -32.65 7.90
N GLU A 66 15.00 -33.90 8.32
CA GLU A 66 13.79 -34.32 9.01
C GLU A 66 13.62 -33.62 10.36
N HIS A 67 14.73 -33.37 11.07
CA HIS A 67 14.72 -32.60 12.30
C HIS A 67 14.22 -31.17 12.08
N ILE A 68 14.70 -30.47 11.05
CA ILE A 68 14.24 -29.12 10.72
C ILE A 68 12.82 -29.14 10.16
N ARG A 69 12.45 -30.12 9.33
CA ARG A 69 11.09 -30.29 8.80
C ARG A 69 10.03 -30.38 9.90
N GLN A 70 10.37 -31.01 11.03
CA GLN A 70 9.49 -31.17 12.19
C GLN A 70 9.64 -30.03 13.22
N SER A 71 10.60 -29.13 13.03
CA SER A 71 10.87 -28.02 13.94
C SER A 71 9.77 -26.95 13.84
N LYS A 72 9.49 -26.30 14.99
CA LYS A 72 8.64 -25.10 15.05
C LYS A 72 9.45 -23.80 15.06
N GLN A 73 10.78 -23.89 15.17
CA GLN A 73 11.67 -22.74 15.34
C GLN A 73 12.23 -22.25 14.01
N GLU A 74 12.74 -23.17 13.20
CA GLU A 74 13.43 -22.89 11.93
C GLU A 74 12.64 -23.49 10.78
N LYS A 75 12.77 -22.91 9.59
CA LYS A 75 12.17 -23.43 8.34
C LYS A 75 13.20 -24.18 7.52
N LEU A 76 12.73 -25.09 6.67
CA LEU A 76 13.62 -25.80 5.73
C LEU A 76 14.30 -24.85 4.74
N PHE A 77 13.60 -23.82 4.31
CA PHE A 77 14.14 -22.79 3.43
C PHE A 77 13.34 -21.50 3.54
N HIS A 78 13.88 -20.46 2.93
CA HIS A 78 13.27 -19.16 2.79
C HIS A 78 13.23 -18.79 1.30
N GLU A 79 12.16 -18.12 0.89
CA GLU A 79 12.00 -17.59 -0.47
C GLU A 79 12.17 -16.07 -0.43
N ALA A 80 12.85 -15.49 -1.41
CA ALA A 80 12.84 -14.06 -1.69
C ALA A 80 12.38 -13.83 -3.14
N ILE A 81 11.44 -12.91 -3.32
CA ILE A 81 10.92 -12.53 -4.64
C ILE A 81 11.39 -11.10 -4.97
N PHE A 82 11.96 -10.94 -6.15
CA PHE A 82 12.43 -9.66 -6.69
C PHE A 82 11.70 -9.33 -7.98
N GLN A 83 11.25 -8.08 -8.10
CA GLN A 83 10.53 -7.58 -9.27
C GLN A 83 10.91 -6.12 -9.48
N ILE A 84 10.96 -5.68 -10.74
CA ILE A 84 11.10 -4.28 -11.14
C ILE A 84 9.79 -3.85 -11.81
N GLY A 85 9.27 -2.70 -11.41
CA GLY A 85 8.04 -2.14 -11.96
C GLY A 85 6.77 -2.94 -11.64
N ASN A 86 5.75 -2.70 -12.46
CA ASN A 86 4.41 -3.29 -12.39
C ASN A 86 3.93 -3.68 -13.82
N LEU A 87 2.66 -4.06 -13.97
CA LEU A 87 2.13 -4.55 -15.26
C LEU A 87 2.17 -3.48 -16.35
N THR A 88 1.98 -2.20 -16.02
CA THR A 88 1.85 -1.12 -17.00
C THR A 88 3.19 -0.75 -17.64
N ASP A 89 4.27 -0.75 -16.86
CA ASP A 89 5.61 -0.39 -17.32
C ASP A 89 6.45 -1.62 -17.71
N CYS A 90 6.33 -2.72 -16.97
CA CYS A 90 7.21 -3.89 -17.04
C CYS A 90 6.47 -5.20 -17.33
N GLY A 91 5.26 -5.15 -17.90
CA GLY A 91 4.50 -6.35 -18.25
C GLY A 91 5.29 -7.35 -19.12
N CYS A 92 5.17 -8.65 -18.83
CA CYS A 92 5.83 -9.70 -19.61
C CYS A 92 5.44 -9.61 -21.10
N GLY A 93 6.45 -9.57 -22.00
CA GLY A 93 6.26 -9.38 -23.44
C GLY A 93 6.41 -7.94 -23.93
N SER A 94 6.40 -6.95 -23.03
CA SER A 94 6.68 -5.55 -23.36
C SER A 94 8.18 -5.27 -23.44
N PRO A 95 8.61 -4.15 -24.06
CA PRO A 95 10.00 -3.69 -24.00
C PRO A 95 10.50 -3.48 -22.57
N GLY A 96 9.66 -2.90 -21.69
CA GLY A 96 10.00 -2.70 -20.28
C GLY A 96 10.15 -4.02 -19.53
N GLY A 97 9.27 -5.01 -19.80
CA GLY A 97 9.39 -6.35 -19.22
C GLY A 97 10.67 -7.07 -19.66
N LYS A 98 11.06 -6.95 -20.94
CA LYS A 98 12.35 -7.50 -21.41
C LYS A 98 13.54 -6.87 -20.70
N ARG A 99 13.49 -5.56 -20.44
CA ARG A 99 14.54 -4.82 -19.73
C ARG A 99 14.59 -5.18 -18.25
N ALA A 100 13.44 -5.26 -17.58
CA ALA A 100 13.33 -5.74 -16.20
C ALA A 100 13.89 -7.16 -16.06
N ALA A 101 13.60 -8.04 -17.01
CA ALA A 101 14.15 -9.39 -17.05
C ALA A 101 15.68 -9.41 -17.22
N ALA A 102 16.25 -8.50 -18.02
CA ALA A 102 17.70 -8.37 -18.16
C ALA A 102 18.36 -7.91 -16.85
N ALA A 103 17.81 -6.89 -16.20
CA ALA A 103 18.27 -6.43 -14.88
C ALA A 103 18.17 -7.53 -13.81
N LEU A 104 17.06 -8.30 -13.79
CA LEU A 104 16.90 -9.42 -12.85
C LEU A 104 17.87 -10.58 -13.11
N LYS A 105 18.28 -10.82 -14.36
CA LYS A 105 19.33 -11.81 -14.69
C LYS A 105 20.68 -11.40 -14.11
N GLU A 106 21.08 -10.15 -14.30
CA GLU A 106 22.32 -9.61 -13.73
C GLU A 106 22.31 -9.64 -12.20
N PHE A 107 21.16 -9.29 -11.59
CA PHE A 107 20.99 -9.38 -10.15
C PHE A 107 21.12 -10.82 -9.63
N ALA A 108 20.61 -11.80 -10.38
CA ALA A 108 20.67 -13.22 -10.05
C ALA A 108 22.11 -13.77 -10.10
N GLU A 109 22.88 -13.43 -11.14
CA GLU A 109 24.26 -13.89 -11.34
C GLU A 109 25.19 -13.54 -10.17
N SER A 110 24.96 -12.38 -9.56
CA SER A 110 25.78 -11.86 -8.45
C SER A 110 25.17 -12.12 -7.06
N PHE A 111 24.00 -12.76 -6.97
CA PHE A 111 23.27 -12.91 -5.72
C PHE A 111 23.99 -13.80 -4.70
N GLN A 112 24.48 -14.97 -5.13
CA GLN A 112 25.12 -15.93 -4.23
C GLN A 112 26.44 -15.39 -3.65
N GLU A 113 27.20 -14.62 -4.43
CA GLU A 113 28.44 -13.98 -4.00
C GLU A 113 28.20 -12.91 -2.94
N ARG A 114 27.14 -12.10 -3.11
CA ARG A 114 26.70 -11.13 -2.09
C ARG A 114 26.17 -11.78 -0.81
N ASN A 115 25.82 -13.06 -0.85
CA ASN A 115 25.11 -13.77 0.21
C ASN A 115 25.77 -15.11 0.57
N PRO A 116 27.03 -15.13 1.05
CA PRO A 116 27.78 -16.35 1.30
C PRO A 116 27.16 -17.30 2.35
N HIS A 117 26.34 -16.78 3.26
CA HIS A 117 25.64 -17.59 4.28
C HIS A 117 24.22 -17.99 3.90
N LEU A 118 23.74 -17.61 2.71
CA LEU A 118 22.44 -18.00 2.19
C LEU A 118 22.66 -18.91 0.98
N ARG A 119 22.66 -20.23 1.21
CA ARG A 119 22.89 -21.22 0.15
C ARG A 119 21.64 -21.33 -0.72
N VAL A 120 21.69 -20.75 -1.93
CA VAL A 120 20.60 -20.79 -2.91
C VAL A 120 20.54 -22.17 -3.54
N PHE A 121 19.41 -22.87 -3.46
CA PHE A 121 19.24 -24.20 -4.07
C PHE A 121 18.20 -24.19 -5.20
N ASN A 122 17.37 -23.15 -5.30
CA ASN A 122 16.43 -22.99 -6.40
C ASN A 122 16.31 -21.51 -6.75
N MET A 123 16.46 -21.16 -8.02
CA MET A 123 16.39 -19.78 -8.50
C MET A 123 15.82 -19.73 -9.90
N VAL A 124 14.67 -19.07 -10.05
CA VAL A 124 13.89 -19.06 -11.29
C VAL A 124 13.36 -17.66 -11.58
N LEU A 125 13.64 -17.16 -12.79
CA LEU A 125 13.00 -15.96 -13.34
C LEU A 125 11.75 -16.39 -14.13
N HIS A 126 10.58 -15.93 -13.68
CA HIS A 126 9.32 -16.14 -14.36
C HIS A 126 9.07 -15.05 -15.41
N MET A 127 8.75 -15.46 -16.63
CA MET A 127 8.41 -14.61 -17.78
C MET A 127 6.99 -14.90 -18.31
N ASP A 128 6.28 -15.80 -17.65
CA ASP A 128 4.99 -16.36 -18.06
C ASP A 128 3.81 -15.87 -17.21
N GLU A 129 4.05 -14.95 -16.28
CA GLU A 129 3.00 -14.29 -15.48
C GLU A 129 2.78 -12.84 -15.93
N ALA A 130 2.16 -12.01 -15.08
CA ALA A 130 1.86 -10.61 -15.41
C ALA A 130 3.13 -9.78 -15.62
N THR A 131 4.09 -9.91 -14.71
CA THR A 131 5.35 -9.15 -14.66
C THR A 131 6.53 -10.08 -14.45
N PRO A 132 7.71 -9.80 -15.04
CA PRO A 132 8.92 -10.56 -14.77
C PRO A 132 9.29 -10.47 -13.30
N HIS A 133 9.52 -11.61 -12.66
CA HIS A 133 9.94 -11.66 -11.27
C HIS A 133 10.82 -12.87 -11.01
N LEU A 134 11.81 -12.68 -10.13
CA LEU A 134 12.81 -13.66 -9.76
C LEU A 134 12.46 -14.27 -8.40
N HIS A 135 12.30 -15.58 -8.36
CA HIS A 135 12.25 -16.36 -7.12
C HIS A 135 13.66 -16.82 -6.75
N VAL A 136 14.03 -16.62 -5.50
CA VAL A 136 15.29 -17.09 -4.91
C VAL A 136 14.98 -17.88 -3.64
N ASP A 137 15.09 -19.20 -3.71
CA ASP A 137 14.91 -20.10 -2.58
C ASP A 137 16.28 -20.52 -2.01
N PHE A 138 16.47 -20.32 -0.70
CA PHE A 138 17.76 -20.53 -0.05
C PHE A 138 17.64 -21.10 1.37
N VAL A 139 18.72 -21.76 1.81
CA VAL A 139 18.91 -22.26 3.18
C VAL A 139 19.88 -21.32 3.92
N PRO A 140 19.50 -20.71 5.05
CA PRO A 140 20.42 -19.91 5.84
C PRO A 140 21.35 -20.80 6.67
N VAL A 141 22.66 -20.68 6.43
CA VAL A 141 23.69 -21.53 7.05
C VAL A 141 24.50 -20.73 8.05
N ALA A 142 24.35 -21.09 9.33
CA ALA A 142 25.16 -20.55 10.40
C ALA A 142 26.30 -21.54 10.72
N THR A 143 27.54 -21.07 10.62
CA THR A 143 28.75 -21.87 10.87
C THR A 143 29.37 -21.53 12.24
N GLU A 144 30.35 -22.33 12.68
CA GLU A 144 31.18 -22.07 13.88
C GLU A 144 30.38 -21.80 15.17
N GLN A 145 29.22 -22.45 15.30
CA GLN A 145 28.34 -22.24 16.43
C GLN A 145 28.85 -22.96 17.68
N SER A 146 28.90 -22.25 18.81
CA SER A 146 29.41 -22.76 20.09
C SER A 146 28.42 -23.66 20.85
N ARG A 147 27.13 -23.62 20.51
CA ARG A 147 26.06 -24.41 21.13
C ARG A 147 25.30 -25.19 20.07
N GLY A 148 25.06 -26.48 20.33
CA GLY A 148 24.37 -27.37 19.39
C GLY A 148 25.30 -27.90 18.30
N LEU A 149 24.75 -28.06 17.08
CA LEU A 149 25.55 -28.35 15.88
C LEU A 149 26.39 -27.10 15.54
N SER A 150 27.65 -27.31 15.17
CA SER A 150 28.58 -26.24 14.76
C SER A 150 28.15 -25.56 13.46
N THR A 151 27.59 -26.32 12.53
CA THR A 151 26.93 -25.83 11.31
C THR A 151 25.45 -26.15 11.41
N ARG A 152 24.57 -25.14 11.35
CA ARG A 152 23.13 -25.31 11.58
C ARG A 152 22.29 -24.30 10.79
N VAL A 153 21.01 -24.61 10.62
CA VAL A 153 20.05 -23.66 10.06
C VAL A 153 19.75 -22.58 11.09
N SER A 154 20.00 -21.32 10.72
CA SER A 154 19.50 -20.18 11.48
C SER A 154 19.61 -18.90 10.68
N MET A 155 18.46 -18.31 10.31
CA MET A 155 18.43 -17.05 9.55
C MET A 155 19.16 -15.92 10.29
N LYS A 156 18.90 -15.79 11.59
CA LYS A 156 19.49 -14.72 12.41
C LYS A 156 21.01 -14.81 12.44
N GLN A 157 21.56 -16.00 12.69
CA GLN A 157 23.01 -16.17 12.80
C GLN A 157 23.68 -16.08 11.42
N ALA A 158 23.08 -16.65 10.38
CA ALA A 158 23.58 -16.53 9.00
C ALA A 158 23.71 -15.06 8.58
N LEU A 159 22.70 -14.23 8.84
CA LEU A 159 22.78 -12.80 8.55
C LEU A 159 23.79 -12.07 9.44
N LYS A 160 23.87 -12.42 10.73
CA LYS A 160 24.86 -11.82 11.62
C LYS A 160 26.30 -12.10 11.16
N GLN A 161 26.59 -13.29 10.66
CA GLN A 161 27.91 -13.65 10.12
C GLN A 161 28.25 -12.89 8.82
N GLN A 162 27.25 -12.35 8.13
CA GLN A 162 27.42 -11.44 6.99
C GLN A 162 27.54 -9.96 7.41
N GLY A 163 27.58 -9.67 8.71
CA GLY A 163 27.71 -8.32 9.23
C GLY A 163 26.39 -7.56 9.43
N PHE A 164 25.24 -8.22 9.28
CA PHE A 164 23.95 -7.59 9.59
C PHE A 164 23.69 -7.61 11.10
N GLU A 165 23.54 -6.43 11.70
CA GLU A 165 23.23 -6.29 13.13
C GLU A 165 21.79 -5.85 13.36
N GLY A 166 21.11 -6.51 14.29
CA GLY A 166 19.78 -6.11 14.72
C GLY A 166 19.88 -4.99 15.76
N LEU A 167 19.32 -3.82 15.44
CA LEU A 167 19.25 -2.66 16.34
C LEU A 167 17.95 -2.62 17.17
N GLY A 168 17.12 -3.67 17.11
CA GLY A 168 15.92 -3.82 17.91
C GLY A 168 14.83 -4.66 17.24
N ARG A 169 13.62 -4.70 17.84
CA ARG A 169 12.48 -5.47 17.30
C ARG A 169 12.01 -4.98 15.92
N LYS A 170 12.15 -3.68 15.62
CA LYS A 170 11.75 -3.06 14.34
C LYS A 170 12.88 -2.98 13.30
N GLN A 171 14.15 -3.16 13.71
CA GLN A 171 15.35 -3.16 12.86
C GLN A 171 16.10 -4.47 13.08
N THR A 172 15.59 -5.53 12.47
CA THR A 172 16.18 -6.86 12.54
C THR A 172 17.30 -7.02 11.50
N GLU A 173 18.16 -8.00 11.69
CA GLU A 173 19.18 -8.40 10.72
C GLU A 173 18.55 -8.65 9.34
N TRP A 174 17.35 -9.24 9.34
CA TRP A 174 16.54 -9.46 8.15
C TRP A 174 16.19 -8.17 7.40
N LYS A 175 15.75 -7.14 8.12
CA LYS A 175 15.38 -5.86 7.50
C LYS A 175 16.61 -5.16 6.92
N ALA A 176 17.73 -5.14 7.66
CA ALA A 176 18.98 -4.59 7.15
C ALA A 176 19.46 -5.30 5.87
N TRP A 177 19.39 -6.65 5.86
CA TRP A 177 19.68 -7.44 4.66
C TRP A 177 18.75 -7.12 3.49
N MET A 178 17.43 -7.06 3.73
CA MET A 178 16.45 -6.71 2.71
C MET A 178 16.68 -5.32 2.10
N GLU A 179 17.06 -4.32 2.91
CA GLU A 179 17.38 -2.98 2.38
C GLU A 179 18.64 -3.02 1.50
N ARG A 180 19.69 -3.73 1.92
CA ARG A 180 20.89 -3.90 1.08
C ARG A 180 20.57 -4.58 -0.26
N GLU A 181 19.71 -5.61 -0.28
CA GLU A 181 19.31 -6.24 -1.55
C GLU A 181 18.46 -5.30 -2.43
N LYS A 182 17.65 -4.42 -1.84
CA LYS A 182 16.93 -3.40 -2.60
C LYS A 182 17.88 -2.37 -3.19
N GLU A 183 18.90 -1.94 -2.44
CA GLU A 183 19.94 -1.03 -2.93
C GLU A 183 20.68 -1.64 -4.12
N ALA A 184 21.14 -2.89 -4.00
CA ALA A 184 21.80 -3.60 -5.10
C ALA A 184 20.88 -3.74 -6.34
N LEU A 185 19.60 -4.07 -6.13
CA LEU A 185 18.63 -4.13 -7.24
C LEU A 185 18.34 -2.73 -7.84
N THR A 186 18.36 -1.68 -7.02
CA THR A 186 18.17 -0.29 -7.44
C THR A 186 19.32 0.16 -8.35
N GLU A 187 20.57 -0.12 -7.96
CA GLU A 187 21.76 0.20 -8.77
C GLU A 187 21.72 -0.51 -10.13
N ILE A 188 21.41 -1.81 -10.14
CA ILE A 188 21.28 -2.57 -11.39
C ILE A 188 20.11 -2.03 -12.22
N ALA A 189 18.96 -1.76 -11.61
CA ALA A 189 17.82 -1.21 -12.36
C ALA A 189 18.16 0.16 -12.99
N GLN A 190 18.90 1.03 -12.29
CA GLN A 190 19.36 2.30 -12.84
C GLN A 190 20.34 2.13 -14.01
N ALA A 191 21.26 1.15 -13.93
CA ALA A 191 22.14 0.80 -15.05
C ALA A 191 21.37 0.30 -16.27
N HIS A 192 20.19 -0.28 -16.05
CA HIS A 192 19.22 -0.66 -17.09
C HIS A 192 18.18 0.46 -17.37
N GLU A 193 18.54 1.72 -17.14
CA GLU A 193 17.75 2.91 -17.51
C GLU A 193 16.35 2.97 -16.87
N PHE A 194 16.17 2.39 -15.68
CA PHE A 194 14.96 2.59 -14.88
C PHE A 194 15.08 3.81 -13.98
N GLU A 195 14.04 4.64 -13.96
CA GLU A 195 13.84 5.65 -12.93
C GLU A 195 13.17 5.01 -11.71
N ILE A 196 13.81 5.11 -10.55
CA ILE A 196 13.33 4.47 -9.32
C ILE A 196 12.57 5.48 -8.47
N ILE A 197 11.25 5.27 -8.36
CA ILE A 197 10.37 6.11 -7.56
C ILE A 197 10.14 5.44 -6.20
N SER A 198 10.56 6.11 -5.12
CA SER A 198 10.26 5.65 -3.76
C SER A 198 8.77 5.90 -3.45
N LEU A 199 7.99 4.83 -3.42
CA LEU A 199 6.55 4.87 -3.13
C LEU A 199 6.21 4.99 -1.62
N GLY A 200 7.22 5.30 -0.80
CA GLY A 200 7.15 5.30 0.67
C GLY A 200 7.16 3.89 1.28
N GLY A 201 7.76 3.75 2.46
CA GLY A 201 7.76 2.52 3.27
C GLY A 201 6.42 2.27 3.99
N GLY A 202 6.33 1.16 4.76
CA GLY A 202 5.23 0.92 5.70
C GLY A 202 3.95 0.33 5.10
N ARG A 203 3.98 -0.20 3.87
CA ARG A 203 2.83 -0.95 3.31
C ARG A 203 2.76 -2.34 3.97
N PRO A 204 1.63 -2.73 4.58
CA PRO A 204 1.47 -4.07 5.11
C PRO A 204 1.54 -5.08 3.96
N HIS A 205 2.16 -6.23 4.23
CA HIS A 205 2.17 -7.34 3.29
C HIS A 205 0.74 -7.83 3.02
N MET A 206 0.44 -8.12 1.76
CA MET A 206 -0.82 -8.72 1.32
C MET A 206 -0.51 -9.94 0.46
N GLU A 207 -1.21 -11.04 0.68
CA GLU A 207 -1.11 -12.18 -0.22
C GLU A 207 -1.69 -11.79 -1.59
N LEU A 208 -1.05 -12.18 -2.70
CA LEU A 208 -1.76 -12.89 -3.77
C LEU A 208 -3.22 -12.42 -4.09
N PRO A 209 -4.21 -13.23 -3.68
CA PRO A 209 -5.64 -12.92 -3.81
C PRO A 209 -6.09 -11.63 -3.11
N GLU A 210 -5.56 -11.32 -1.93
CA GLU A 210 -5.94 -10.13 -1.15
C GLU A 210 -5.51 -8.86 -1.89
N TYR A 211 -4.30 -8.86 -2.46
CA TYR A 211 -3.82 -7.77 -3.30
C TYR A 211 -4.72 -7.56 -4.52
N ARG A 212 -5.12 -8.64 -5.22
CA ARG A 212 -6.06 -8.53 -6.35
C ARG A 212 -7.41 -7.94 -5.93
N ALA A 213 -7.95 -8.38 -4.80
CA ALA A 213 -9.21 -7.85 -4.27
C ALA A 213 -9.08 -6.38 -3.82
N ALA A 214 -7.92 -5.97 -3.32
CA ALA A 214 -7.64 -4.57 -3.01
C ALA A 214 -7.53 -3.71 -4.28
N ALA A 215 -6.83 -4.21 -5.31
CA ALA A 215 -6.68 -3.54 -6.60
C ALA A 215 -8.04 -3.36 -7.31
N GLN A 216 -8.88 -4.39 -7.34
CA GLN A 216 -10.24 -4.31 -7.90
C GLN A 216 -11.13 -3.30 -7.16
N ARG A 217 -11.00 -3.20 -5.83
CA ARG A 217 -11.74 -2.20 -5.05
C ARG A 217 -11.29 -0.78 -5.39
N LEU A 218 -9.99 -0.56 -5.57
CA LEU A 218 -9.45 0.74 -5.98
C LEU A 218 -9.92 1.13 -7.39
N GLU A 219 -9.91 0.20 -8.32
CA GLU A 219 -10.41 0.41 -9.69
C GLU A 219 -11.90 0.79 -9.70
N ALA A 220 -12.73 0.05 -8.96
CA ALA A 220 -14.16 0.36 -8.83
C ALA A 220 -14.41 1.75 -8.22
N ILE A 221 -13.60 2.17 -7.24
CA ILE A 221 -13.68 3.53 -6.67
C ILE A 221 -13.30 4.58 -7.72
N GLN A 222 -12.23 4.35 -8.48
CA GLN A 222 -11.77 5.27 -9.52
C GLN A 222 -12.81 5.43 -10.65
N GLU A 223 -13.48 4.35 -11.05
CA GLU A 223 -14.59 4.38 -12.00
C GLU A 223 -15.77 5.20 -11.46
N GLN A 224 -16.14 5.03 -10.19
CA GLN A 224 -17.20 5.82 -9.55
C GLN A 224 -16.88 7.32 -9.51
N VAL A 225 -15.63 7.68 -9.18
CA VAL A 225 -15.18 9.08 -9.19
C VAL A 225 -15.28 9.66 -10.59
N THR A 226 -14.78 8.95 -11.59
CA THR A 226 -14.80 9.39 -13.00
C THR A 226 -16.24 9.57 -13.51
N ALA A 227 -17.14 8.64 -13.17
CA ALA A 227 -18.55 8.73 -13.53
C ALA A 227 -19.23 9.95 -12.86
N ALA A 228 -18.95 10.20 -11.58
CA ALA A 228 -19.48 11.35 -10.87
C ALA A 228 -18.99 12.68 -11.46
N GLU A 229 -17.72 12.77 -11.87
CA GLU A 229 -17.16 13.95 -12.55
C GLU A 229 -17.86 14.23 -13.89
N GLN A 230 -18.12 13.18 -14.68
CA GLN A 230 -18.85 13.30 -15.95
C GLN A 230 -20.30 13.73 -15.75
N GLU A 231 -20.99 13.18 -14.75
CA GLU A 231 -22.36 13.57 -14.40
C GLU A 231 -22.43 15.06 -13.99
N ILE A 232 -21.48 15.51 -13.16
CA ILE A 232 -21.38 16.92 -12.77
C ILE A 232 -21.16 17.81 -14.00
N ALA A 233 -20.25 17.44 -14.91
CA ALA A 233 -20.00 18.20 -16.12
C ALA A 233 -21.25 18.29 -17.03
N ALA A 234 -22.01 17.20 -17.16
CA ALA A 234 -23.25 17.16 -17.93
C ALA A 234 -24.34 18.06 -17.31
N LEU A 235 -24.54 17.96 -15.99
CA LEU A 235 -25.50 18.80 -15.25
C LEU A 235 -25.15 20.29 -15.34
N GLU A 236 -23.86 20.65 -15.30
CA GLU A 236 -23.42 22.04 -15.48
C GLU A 236 -23.70 22.57 -16.88
N LYS A 237 -23.54 21.74 -17.92
CA LYS A 237 -23.87 22.10 -19.30
C LYS A 237 -25.38 22.30 -19.48
N GLN A 238 -26.21 21.40 -18.95
CA GLN A 238 -27.67 21.51 -19.02
C GLN A 238 -28.17 22.75 -18.27
N ARG A 239 -27.60 23.04 -17.09
CA ARG A 239 -27.90 24.28 -16.35
C ARG A 239 -27.60 25.53 -17.17
N LYS A 240 -26.44 25.60 -17.84
CA LYS A 240 -26.08 26.76 -18.69
C LYS A 240 -27.06 26.93 -19.86
N ALA A 241 -27.46 25.84 -20.52
CA ALA A 241 -28.44 25.88 -21.60
C ALA A 241 -29.81 26.39 -21.12
N LEU A 242 -30.30 25.85 -20.00
CA LEU A 242 -31.57 26.29 -19.40
C LEU A 242 -31.51 27.75 -18.93
N GLN A 243 -30.39 28.22 -18.38
CA GLN A 243 -30.20 29.63 -18.05
C GLN A 243 -30.27 30.53 -19.29
N GLY A 244 -29.73 30.10 -20.44
CA GLY A 244 -29.86 30.79 -21.72
C GLY A 244 -31.32 30.88 -22.18
N ASN A 245 -32.05 29.76 -22.14
CA ASN A 245 -33.46 29.71 -22.52
C ASN A 245 -34.34 30.59 -21.62
N VAL A 246 -34.09 30.61 -20.31
CA VAL A 246 -34.82 31.51 -19.38
C VAL A 246 -34.58 32.98 -19.72
N LYS A 247 -33.37 33.37 -20.14
CA LYS A 247 -33.09 34.76 -20.55
C LYS A 247 -33.83 35.12 -21.85
N LEU A 248 -33.82 34.23 -22.84
CA LEU A 248 -34.53 34.42 -24.12
C LEU A 248 -36.04 34.54 -23.89
N LEU A 249 -36.61 33.66 -23.07
CA LEU A 249 -38.04 33.67 -22.75
C LEU A 249 -38.47 34.93 -21.99
N LYS A 250 -37.66 35.41 -21.04
CA LYS A 250 -37.89 36.72 -20.39
C LYS A 250 -37.84 37.89 -21.37
N ALA A 251 -37.03 37.81 -22.42
CA ALA A 251 -36.98 38.82 -23.47
C ALA A 251 -38.24 38.78 -24.34
N VAL A 252 -38.74 37.58 -24.69
CA VAL A 252 -39.99 37.41 -25.44
C VAL A 252 -41.21 37.85 -24.62
N GLU A 253 -41.24 37.60 -23.32
CA GLU A 253 -42.31 38.06 -22.41
C GLU A 253 -42.40 39.60 -22.33
N LYS A 254 -41.27 40.31 -22.51
CA LYS A 254 -41.23 41.78 -22.62
C LYS A 254 -41.71 42.32 -23.97
N VAL A 255 -41.79 41.48 -24.99
CA VAL A 255 -42.23 41.82 -26.36
C VAL A 255 -43.66 41.32 -26.60
N LYS A 256 -44.48 41.18 -25.54
CA LYS A 256 -45.93 41.05 -25.73
C LYS A 256 -46.38 42.23 -26.60
N PRO A 257 -46.95 42.01 -27.79
CA PRO A 257 -47.45 43.10 -28.60
C PRO A 257 -48.51 43.81 -27.77
N ASP A 258 -48.41 45.13 -27.72
CA ASP A 258 -49.39 45.99 -27.09
C ASP A 258 -50.72 45.77 -27.83
N LEU A 259 -51.59 44.91 -27.28
CA LEU A 259 -52.89 44.61 -27.86
C LEU A 259 -53.76 45.89 -27.95
N ASP A 260 -53.39 46.93 -27.20
CA ASP A 260 -53.98 48.26 -27.22
C ASP A 260 -53.56 49.11 -28.44
N ALA A 261 -52.56 48.69 -29.22
CA ALA A 261 -52.14 49.38 -30.44
C ALA A 261 -53.03 49.06 -31.67
N ILE A 262 -53.93 48.10 -31.56
CA ILE A 262 -54.89 47.77 -32.62
C ILE A 262 -56.13 48.66 -32.44
N GLN A 263 -56.07 49.90 -32.94
CA GLN A 263 -57.26 50.76 -33.01
C GLN A 263 -58.08 50.43 -34.27
N PRO A 264 -59.43 50.35 -34.17
CA PRO A 264 -60.27 50.20 -35.34
C PRO A 264 -60.25 51.49 -36.17
N GLU A 265 -59.88 51.41 -37.45
CA GLU A 265 -60.02 52.54 -38.38
C GLU A 265 -61.50 52.91 -38.55
N LYS A 266 -61.82 54.17 -38.25
CA LYS A 266 -63.14 54.75 -38.49
C LYS A 266 -63.23 55.23 -39.93
N THR A 267 -64.30 54.84 -40.63
CA THR A 267 -64.66 55.46 -41.91
C THR A 267 -65.29 56.84 -41.68
N LEU A 268 -65.21 57.73 -42.68
CA LEU A 268 -65.69 59.13 -42.68
C LEU A 268 -67.16 59.33 -42.23
N THR A 269 -67.96 58.27 -42.12
CA THR A 269 -69.38 58.29 -41.70
C THR A 269 -69.66 57.77 -40.28
N GLY A 270 -68.63 57.51 -39.47
CA GLY A 270 -68.80 57.19 -38.04
C GLY A 270 -69.16 55.74 -37.69
N ALA A 271 -69.30 54.84 -38.67
CA ALA A 271 -69.43 53.40 -38.42
C ALA A 271 -68.04 52.74 -38.24
N VAL A 272 -67.91 51.88 -37.23
CA VAL A 272 -66.68 51.11 -36.94
C VAL A 272 -66.58 49.95 -37.93
N LYS A 273 -65.48 49.84 -38.68
CA LYS A 273 -65.21 48.67 -39.54
C LYS A 273 -64.91 47.48 -38.62
N GLY A 274 -65.86 46.53 -38.53
CA GLY A 274 -65.71 45.34 -37.69
C GLY A 274 -64.46 44.52 -38.08
N VAL A 275 -63.82 43.91 -37.08
CA VAL A 275 -62.64 43.05 -37.22
C VAL A 275 -62.95 41.92 -38.22
N THR A 276 -62.08 41.67 -39.20
CA THR A 276 -62.28 40.60 -40.19
C THR A 276 -62.12 39.21 -39.56
N VAL A 277 -62.83 38.19 -40.10
CA VAL A 277 -62.80 36.80 -39.57
C VAL A 277 -61.37 36.24 -39.54
N GLU A 278 -60.55 36.60 -40.53
CA GLU A 278 -59.15 36.21 -40.66
C GLU A 278 -58.28 36.81 -39.56
N GLN A 279 -58.49 38.09 -39.21
CA GLN A 279 -57.83 38.72 -38.06
C GLN A 279 -58.21 38.04 -36.74
N VAL A 280 -59.47 37.62 -36.57
CA VAL A 280 -59.92 36.87 -35.38
C VAL A 280 -59.28 35.48 -35.31
N LYS A 281 -59.12 34.79 -36.45
CA LYS A 281 -58.41 33.50 -36.53
C LYS A 281 -56.93 33.63 -36.17
N GLU A 282 -56.25 34.65 -36.68
CA GLU A 282 -54.85 34.93 -36.35
C GLU A 282 -54.68 35.28 -34.87
N LEU A 283 -55.60 36.06 -34.29
CA LEU A 283 -55.58 36.38 -32.86
C LEU A 283 -55.75 35.11 -32.01
N LYS A 284 -56.71 34.23 -32.35
CA LYS A 284 -56.88 32.94 -31.65
C LYS A 284 -55.64 32.06 -31.75
N ALA A 285 -55.01 31.99 -32.92
CA ALA A 285 -53.77 31.23 -33.09
C ALA A 285 -52.59 31.84 -32.31
N ALA A 286 -52.50 33.17 -32.22
CA ALA A 286 -51.51 33.85 -31.41
C ALA A 286 -51.72 33.61 -29.91
N VAL A 287 -52.95 33.64 -29.42
CA VAL A 287 -53.30 33.35 -28.01
C VAL A 287 -52.96 31.90 -27.64
N ILE A 288 -53.29 30.92 -28.49
CA ILE A 288 -52.94 29.51 -28.27
C ILE A 288 -51.41 29.31 -28.24
N ARG A 289 -50.68 29.95 -29.16
CA ARG A 289 -49.20 29.92 -29.17
C ARG A 289 -48.61 30.59 -27.93
N GLY A 290 -49.19 31.71 -27.47
CA GLY A 290 -48.80 32.40 -26.25
C GLY A 290 -49.00 31.53 -25.00
N ALA A 291 -50.16 30.88 -24.88
CA ALA A 291 -50.45 29.97 -23.77
C ALA A 291 -49.51 28.75 -23.75
N ALA A 292 -49.22 28.16 -24.92
CA ALA A 292 -48.26 27.06 -25.02
C ALA A 292 -46.82 27.49 -24.67
N ALA A 293 -46.41 28.70 -25.08
CA ALA A 293 -45.12 29.26 -24.71
C ALA A 293 -45.02 29.54 -23.20
N GLU A 294 -46.06 30.12 -22.58
CA GLU A 294 -46.11 30.37 -21.13
C GLU A 294 -46.05 29.05 -20.33
N GLN A 295 -46.71 27.99 -20.81
CA GLN A 295 -46.62 26.67 -20.20
C GLN A 295 -45.19 26.10 -20.29
N LYS A 296 -44.54 26.21 -21.45
CA LYS A 296 -43.14 25.77 -21.64
C LYS A 296 -42.16 26.55 -20.75
N VAL A 297 -42.40 27.85 -20.55
CA VAL A 297 -41.62 28.68 -19.63
C VAL A 297 -41.74 28.18 -18.20
N ARG A 298 -42.95 27.80 -17.77
CA ARG A 298 -43.18 27.25 -16.43
C ARG A 298 -42.46 25.91 -16.24
N GLU A 299 -42.56 24.99 -17.20
CA GLU A 299 -41.84 23.71 -17.16
C GLU A 299 -40.33 23.91 -17.04
N LEU A 300 -39.74 24.74 -17.91
CA LEU A 300 -38.30 25.02 -17.90
C LEU A 300 -37.85 25.72 -16.61
N LYS A 301 -38.70 26.55 -15.99
CA LYS A 301 -38.42 27.15 -14.67
C LYS A 301 -38.36 26.09 -13.58
N VAL A 302 -39.30 25.15 -13.57
CA VAL A 302 -39.35 24.05 -12.58
C VAL A 302 -38.13 23.15 -12.74
N GLU A 303 -37.78 22.75 -13.97
CA GLU A 303 -36.60 21.92 -14.24
C GLU A 303 -35.30 22.64 -13.85
N ASN A 304 -35.19 23.95 -14.15
CA ASN A 304 -34.03 24.75 -13.74
C ASN A 304 -33.94 24.86 -12.21
N GLN A 305 -35.06 24.99 -11.50
CA GLN A 305 -35.08 24.97 -10.03
C GLN A 305 -34.63 23.62 -9.46
N GLN A 306 -35.11 22.50 -10.03
CA GLN A 306 -34.70 21.16 -9.58
C GLN A 306 -33.20 20.92 -9.79
N LEU A 307 -32.66 21.32 -10.94
CA LEU A 307 -31.22 21.23 -11.20
C LEU A 307 -30.40 22.16 -10.30
N GLN A 308 -30.91 23.37 -10.02
CA GLN A 308 -30.29 24.27 -9.05
C GLN A 308 -30.26 23.71 -7.63
N GLN A 309 -31.20 22.85 -7.25
CA GLN A 309 -31.19 22.16 -5.95
C GLN A 309 -30.28 20.93 -5.94
N LYS A 310 -30.19 20.18 -7.06
CA LYS A 310 -29.37 18.97 -7.13
C LYS A 310 -27.86 19.25 -7.24
N ILE A 311 -27.45 20.29 -7.98
CA ILE A 311 -26.04 20.62 -8.19
C ILE A 311 -25.27 20.89 -6.88
N PRO A 312 -25.81 21.67 -5.92
CA PRO A 312 -25.18 21.84 -4.61
C PRO A 312 -25.01 20.50 -3.88
N SER A 313 -26.06 19.67 -3.84
CA SER A 313 -26.01 18.38 -3.15
C SER A 313 -24.99 17.41 -3.75
N THR A 314 -24.89 17.33 -5.09
CA THR A 314 -23.84 16.51 -5.72
C THR A 314 -22.44 17.11 -5.56
N LYS A 315 -22.31 18.44 -5.57
CA LYS A 315 -21.03 19.11 -5.23
C LYS A 315 -20.60 18.91 -3.79
N GLU A 316 -21.54 18.89 -2.84
CA GLU A 316 -21.29 18.58 -1.44
C GLU A 316 -20.81 17.14 -1.28
N LYS A 317 -21.51 16.17 -1.88
CA LYS A 317 -21.06 14.76 -1.87
C LYS A 317 -19.68 14.56 -2.50
N LEU A 318 -19.37 15.28 -3.59
CA LEU A 318 -18.04 15.25 -4.19
C LEU A 318 -16.99 15.84 -3.24
N LYS A 319 -17.28 16.98 -2.61
CA LYS A 319 -16.39 17.58 -1.61
C LYS A 319 -16.17 16.66 -0.43
N GLU A 320 -17.22 16.05 0.11
CA GLU A 320 -17.13 15.08 1.21
C GLU A 320 -16.25 13.89 0.82
N ALA A 321 -16.39 13.36 -0.40
CA ALA A 321 -15.55 12.28 -0.90
C ALA A 321 -14.07 12.70 -1.05
N GLN A 322 -13.82 13.89 -1.60
CA GLN A 322 -12.46 14.46 -1.73
C GLN A 322 -11.83 14.74 -0.35
N GLU A 323 -12.60 15.25 0.60
CA GLU A 323 -12.15 15.56 1.95
C GLU A 323 -11.89 14.27 2.73
N ARG A 324 -12.72 13.23 2.58
CA ARG A 324 -12.44 11.89 3.10
C ARG A 324 -11.11 11.34 2.58
N GLN A 325 -10.88 11.42 1.27
CA GLN A 325 -9.64 10.96 0.66
C GLN A 325 -8.43 11.73 1.18
N ARG A 326 -8.55 13.05 1.35
CA ARG A 326 -7.51 13.89 1.93
C ARG A 326 -7.23 13.52 3.39
N LEU A 327 -8.26 13.38 4.21
CA LEU A 327 -8.14 12.98 5.61
C LEU A 327 -7.53 11.59 5.76
N GLU A 328 -7.87 10.63 4.90
CA GLU A 328 -7.24 9.31 4.90
C GLU A 328 -5.75 9.37 4.57
N ASN A 329 -5.36 10.21 3.61
CA ASN A 329 -3.95 10.43 3.26
C ASN A 329 -3.18 11.13 4.39
N GLU A 330 -3.74 12.17 4.99
CA GLU A 330 -3.16 12.86 6.15
C GLU A 330 -3.05 11.91 7.35
N ASN A 331 -4.08 11.10 7.64
CA ASN A 331 -4.04 10.12 8.72
C ASN A 331 -2.96 9.06 8.47
N ARG A 332 -2.76 8.64 7.21
CA ARG A 332 -1.67 7.74 6.83
C ARG A 332 -0.30 8.38 7.05
N GLN A 333 -0.12 9.66 6.68
CA GLN A 333 1.13 10.39 6.93
C GLN A 333 1.39 10.59 8.43
N LEU A 334 0.36 10.95 9.19
CA LEU A 334 0.44 11.08 10.64
C LEU A 334 0.80 9.75 11.31
N LYS A 335 0.25 8.62 10.85
CA LYS A 335 0.68 7.29 11.34
C LYS A 335 2.16 7.02 11.11
N VAL A 336 2.70 7.41 9.94
CA VAL A 336 4.13 7.29 9.67
C VAL A 336 4.96 8.21 10.58
N GLN A 337 4.52 9.44 10.80
CA GLN A 337 5.21 10.37 11.71
C GLN A 337 5.16 9.91 13.17
N VAL A 338 4.01 9.41 13.64
CA VAL A 338 3.88 8.84 14.98
C VAL A 338 4.83 7.65 15.13
N GLU A 339 4.89 6.75 14.15
CA GLU A 339 5.83 5.64 14.16
C GLU A 339 7.29 6.11 14.21
N TYR A 340 7.65 7.15 13.45
CA TYR A 340 8.99 7.74 13.48
C TYR A 340 9.32 8.37 14.84
N LEU A 341 8.40 9.13 15.43
CA LEU A 341 8.60 9.75 16.74
C LEU A 341 8.67 8.71 17.86
N GLU A 342 7.91 7.61 17.76
CA GLU A 342 8.03 6.46 18.66
C GLU A 342 9.41 5.79 18.52
N GLU A 343 9.96 5.69 17.30
CA GLU A 343 11.31 5.18 17.06
C GLU A 343 12.37 6.06 17.73
N ASP A 344 12.30 7.37 17.54
CA ASP A 344 13.26 8.31 18.15
C ASP A 344 13.13 8.33 19.68
N LEU A 345 11.91 8.34 20.23
CA LEU A 345 11.68 8.24 21.67
C LEU A 345 12.24 6.94 22.25
N SER A 346 12.08 5.80 21.54
CA SER A 346 12.64 4.53 21.98
C SER A 346 14.17 4.50 21.93
N ARG A 347 14.78 5.17 20.94
CA ARG A 347 16.25 5.32 20.85
C ARG A 347 16.79 6.11 22.03
N GLU A 348 16.18 7.26 22.32
CA GLU A 348 16.55 8.11 23.45
C GLU A 348 16.38 7.39 24.79
N ARG A 349 15.28 6.65 24.97
CA ARG A 349 15.07 5.82 26.16
C ARG A 349 16.14 4.73 26.30
N GLY A 350 16.49 4.06 25.20
CA GLY A 350 17.53 3.03 25.19
C GLY A 350 18.92 3.61 25.46
N PHE A 351 19.23 4.79 24.93
CA PHE A 351 20.47 5.51 25.23
C PHE A 351 20.53 5.93 26.71
N SER A 352 19.47 6.56 27.22
CA SER A 352 19.36 6.95 28.63
C SER A 352 19.49 5.77 29.60
N ALA A 353 18.92 4.61 29.25
CA ALA A 353 19.03 3.39 30.06
C ALA A 353 20.48 2.88 30.12
N ARG A 354 21.17 2.80 28.97
CA ARG A 354 22.59 2.38 28.92
C ARG A 354 23.50 3.36 29.65
N LEU A 355 23.25 4.66 29.50
CA LEU A 355 24.00 5.68 30.22
C LEU A 355 23.82 5.54 31.73
N ARG A 356 22.59 5.31 32.19
CA ARG A 356 22.29 5.06 33.62
C ARG A 356 22.94 3.78 34.13
N GLU A 357 22.89 2.69 33.38
CA GLU A 357 23.56 1.43 33.74
C GLU A 357 25.08 1.63 33.85
N GLY A 358 25.68 2.33 32.89
CA GLY A 358 27.09 2.69 32.90
C GLY A 358 27.49 3.55 34.11
N ILE A 359 26.70 4.59 34.43
CA ILE A 359 26.93 5.42 35.62
C ILE A 359 26.77 4.57 36.90
N GLY A 360 25.76 3.69 36.96
CA GLY A 360 25.56 2.77 38.07
C GLY A 360 26.76 1.84 38.29
N ALA A 361 27.29 1.25 37.23
CA ALA A 361 28.47 0.40 37.29
C ALA A 361 29.73 1.15 37.76
N VAL A 362 29.90 2.42 37.35
CA VAL A 362 30.98 3.28 37.83
C VAL A 362 30.80 3.60 39.32
N LEU A 363 29.59 3.93 39.76
CA LEU A 363 29.30 4.19 41.18
C LEU A 363 29.52 2.94 42.04
N ASP A 364 29.12 1.75 41.56
CA ASP A 364 29.38 0.47 42.24
C ASP A 364 30.89 0.16 42.33
N PHE A 365 31.65 0.46 41.27
CA PHE A 365 33.10 0.32 41.27
C PHE A 365 33.74 1.28 42.29
N LEU A 366 33.36 2.55 42.27
CA LEU A 366 33.87 3.56 43.20
C LEU A 366 33.56 3.19 44.65
N ASP A 367 32.36 2.70 44.94
CA ASP A 367 31.96 2.29 46.29
C ASP A 367 32.79 1.11 46.85
N ARG A 368 33.23 0.19 45.97
CA ARG A 368 34.09 -0.94 46.34
C ARG A 368 35.56 -0.59 46.52
N HIS A 369 36.03 0.46 45.84
CA HIS A 369 37.46 0.75 45.72
C HIS A 369 37.89 2.07 46.39
N LEU A 370 36.97 2.97 46.78
CA LEU A 370 37.31 4.17 47.54
C LEU A 370 37.40 3.94 49.05
N PRO A 371 38.30 4.64 49.76
CA PRO A 371 38.33 4.69 51.22
C PRO A 371 37.01 5.20 51.81
N GLU A 372 36.64 4.69 53.00
CA GLU A 372 35.31 4.94 53.62
C GLU A 372 34.98 6.44 53.81
N GLN A 373 35.98 7.28 54.04
CA GLN A 373 35.83 8.73 54.18
C GLN A 373 35.21 9.42 52.95
N PHE A 374 35.22 8.78 51.78
CA PHE A 374 34.65 9.31 50.54
C PHE A 374 33.31 8.68 50.13
N ARG A 375 32.81 7.65 50.84
CA ARG A 375 31.48 7.05 50.56
C ARG A 375 30.32 8.05 50.57
N PRO A 376 30.27 9.07 51.45
CA PRO A 376 29.19 10.07 51.40
C PRO A 376 29.10 10.84 50.09
N LEU A 377 30.19 10.95 49.33
CA LEU A 377 30.19 11.59 48.01
C LEU A 377 29.58 10.69 46.93
N VAL A 378 29.78 9.36 47.04
CA VAL A 378 29.20 8.36 46.11
C VAL A 378 27.70 8.24 46.34
N GLU A 379 27.24 8.28 47.59
CA GLU A 379 25.81 8.31 47.94
C GLU A 379 25.12 9.56 47.39
N LYS A 380 25.71 10.75 47.59
CA LYS A 380 25.20 12.00 46.97
C LYS A 380 25.12 11.91 45.44
N ALA A 381 26.06 11.23 44.79
CA ALA A 381 26.04 11.05 43.35
C ALA A 381 24.91 10.09 42.90
N ARG A 382 24.53 9.10 43.71
CA ARG A 382 23.36 8.24 43.46
C ARG A 382 22.04 8.99 43.58
N GLU A 383 21.93 9.89 44.56
CA GLU A 383 20.72 10.71 44.77
C GLU A 383 20.43 11.65 43.59
N LEU A 384 21.47 12.04 42.82
CA LEU A 384 21.33 12.87 41.63
C LEU A 384 20.87 12.10 40.38
N LEU A 385 20.82 10.75 40.43
CA LEU A 385 20.30 9.96 39.32
C LEU A 385 18.77 10.02 39.29
N PRO A 386 18.16 10.38 38.15
CA PRO A 386 16.70 10.46 38.05
C PRO A 386 16.05 9.08 38.27
N VAL A 387 15.17 9.01 39.27
CA VAL A 387 14.32 7.84 39.57
C VAL A 387 13.35 7.62 38.40
N PRO A 388 13.05 6.37 37.99
CA PRO A 388 12.16 6.15 36.87
C PRO A 388 10.75 6.63 37.21
N GLU A 389 10.23 7.60 36.47
CA GLU A 389 8.78 7.74 36.30
C GLU A 389 8.31 6.49 35.55
N VAL A 390 7.99 5.44 36.32
CA VAL A 390 7.24 4.30 35.81
C VAL A 390 5.83 4.82 35.53
N GLN A 391 5.59 5.32 34.32
CA GLN A 391 4.23 5.37 33.80
C GLN A 391 3.77 3.92 33.67
N GLN A 392 3.05 3.45 34.69
CA GLN A 392 2.22 2.26 34.57
C GLN A 392 1.33 2.46 33.35
N PRO A 393 1.12 1.43 32.51
CA PRO A 393 0.13 1.53 31.47
C PRO A 393 -1.19 1.87 32.17
N GLU A 394 -1.77 3.03 31.88
CA GLU A 394 -3.18 3.26 32.19
C GLU A 394 -3.90 2.03 31.67
N ARG A 395 -4.49 1.26 32.59
CA ARG A 395 -5.44 0.22 32.20
C ARG A 395 -6.47 0.96 31.36
N GLU A 396 -6.45 0.72 30.05
CA GLU A 396 -7.61 0.91 29.22
C GLU A 396 -8.73 0.14 29.92
N GLN A 397 -9.51 0.86 30.73
CA GLN A 397 -10.84 0.43 31.05
C GLN A 397 -11.49 0.32 29.68
N GLU A 398 -11.78 -0.92 29.28
CA GLU A 398 -12.83 -1.24 28.33
C GLU A 398 -14.10 -0.53 28.81
N ARG A 399 -14.23 0.75 28.46
CA ARG A 399 -15.53 1.38 28.32
C ARG A 399 -16.12 0.72 27.10
N GLY A 400 -16.82 -0.39 27.34
CA GLY A 400 -17.80 -0.90 26.41
C GLY A 400 -18.67 0.27 25.99
N HIS A 401 -18.46 0.75 24.76
CA HIS A 401 -19.42 1.60 24.09
C HIS A 401 -20.61 0.70 23.76
N THR A 402 -21.51 0.61 24.73
CA THR A 402 -22.90 0.29 24.48
C THR A 402 -23.39 1.27 23.42
N TRP A 403 -23.66 0.75 22.23
CA TRP A 403 -24.51 1.42 21.25
C TRP A 403 -25.93 1.43 21.84
N GLY A 404 -26.16 2.39 22.75
CA GLY A 404 -27.48 2.79 23.20
C GLY A 404 -28.12 3.60 22.07
N GLY A 405 -29.33 3.21 21.71
CA GLY A 405 -29.99 3.61 20.48
C GLY A 405 -30.27 5.10 20.34
N MET A 406 -30.38 5.50 19.08
CA MET A 406 -31.24 6.60 18.66
C MET A 406 -32.00 6.13 17.43
N GLU A 407 -33.20 5.60 17.67
CA GLU A 407 -34.31 5.78 16.75
C GLU A 407 -34.72 7.25 16.82
N LEU A 408 -34.65 7.95 15.69
CA LEU A 408 -35.77 8.54 14.94
C LEU A 408 -35.22 9.28 13.71
#